data_AF-A0A934GFM0-F1
#
_entry.id   AF-A0A934GFM0-F1
#
_cell.length_a   1.000
_cell.length_b   1.000
_cell.length_c   1.000
_cell.angle_alpha   90.00
_cell.angle_beta   90.00
_cell.angle_gamma   90.00
#
_symmetry.space_group_name_H-M   'P 1'
#
loop_
_entity.id
_entity.type
_entity.pdbx_description
1 polymer ?
#
loop_
_entity_poly.entity_id
_entity_poly.type
_entity_poly.pdbx_seq_one_letter_code
_entity_poly.pdbx_strand_id
1 'polypeptide(L)' 'SHPLVASKANEFLIGKKLGDEVIAEAGALAASRAKPMDNTDLDVYWRKEVVPDFVGYALREIRGDDMRAMRLRIARQAL' A
#
# COMPACT_ATOMS: atom_id res chain seq x y z
N SER A 1 12.81 -7.47 13.23
CA SER A 1 11.95 -7.56 12.02
C SER A 1 12.71 -7.01 10.82
N HIS A 2 12.42 -7.43 9.59
CA HIS A 2 13.03 -6.91 8.35
C HIS A 2 11.94 -6.71 7.27
N PRO A 3 12.18 -5.91 6.21
CA PRO A 3 11.26 -5.79 5.09
C PRO A 3 11.00 -7.14 4.40
N LEU A 4 9.76 -7.36 3.96
CA LEU A 4 9.32 -8.61 3.35
C LEU A 4 8.70 -8.32 1.98
N VAL A 5 9.04 -9.15 0.99
CA VAL A 5 8.45 -9.07 -0.34
C VAL A 5 7.01 -9.58 -0.31
N ALA A 6 6.09 -8.82 -0.91
CA ALA A 6 4.68 -9.18 -1.08
C ALA A 6 4.47 -9.99 -2.37
N SER A 7 5.05 -11.20 -2.46
CA SER A 7 5.10 -11.99 -3.70
C SER A 7 3.74 -12.19 -4.37
N LYS A 8 2.66 -12.41 -3.60
CA LYS A 8 1.30 -12.54 -4.14
C LYS A 8 0.82 -11.29 -4.89
N ALA A 9 1.09 -10.10 -4.34
CA ALA A 9 0.74 -8.85 -5.00
C ALA A 9 1.58 -8.65 -6.26
N ASN A 10 2.87 -8.99 -6.21
CA ASN A 10 3.75 -8.91 -7.39
C ASN A 10 3.24 -9.80 -8.52
N GLU A 11 3.00 -11.08 -8.25
CA GLU A 11 2.49 -12.05 -9.23
C GLU A 11 1.14 -11.61 -9.81
N PHE A 12 0.25 -11.10 -8.97
CA PHE A 12 -1.05 -10.59 -9.40
C PHE A 12 -0.93 -9.41 -10.37
N LEU A 13 0.02 -8.50 -10.15
CA LEU A 13 0.17 -7.27 -10.95
C LEU A 13 0.76 -7.52 -12.36
N ILE A 14 1.48 -8.62 -12.57
CA ILE A 14 2.17 -8.88 -13.85
C ILE A 14 1.15 -8.89 -15.00
N GLY A 15 1.39 -8.04 -16.00
CA GLY A 15 0.57 -7.93 -17.21
C GLY A 15 -0.78 -7.23 -17.03
N LYS A 16 -1.13 -6.76 -15.82
CA LYS A 16 -2.39 -6.04 -15.58
C LYS A 16 -2.23 -4.54 -15.82
N LYS A 17 -3.27 -3.93 -16.37
CA LYS A 17 -3.44 -2.47 -16.35
C LYS A 17 -3.86 -2.05 -14.93
N LEU A 18 -3.26 -0.99 -14.41
CA LEU A 18 -3.59 -0.45 -13.09
C LEU A 18 -4.96 0.25 -13.10
N GLY A 19 -6.05 -0.51 -13.03
CA GLY A 19 -7.39 0.01 -12.71
C GLY A 19 -7.59 0.12 -11.20
N ASP A 20 -8.63 0.84 -10.76
CA ASP A 20 -8.91 1.00 -9.32
C ASP A 20 -9.13 -0.33 -8.61
N GLU A 21 -9.83 -1.28 -9.25
CA GLU A 21 -10.05 -2.63 -8.74
C GLU A 21 -8.74 -3.42 -8.62
N VAL A 22 -7.84 -3.30 -9.62
CA VAL A 22 -6.52 -3.96 -9.61
C VAL A 22 -5.66 -3.41 -8.48
N ILE A 23 -5.70 -2.09 -8.27
CA ILE A 23 -4.96 -1.43 -7.20
C ILE A 23 -5.49 -1.86 -5.82
N ALA A 24 -6.81 -1.92 -5.65
CA ALA A 24 -7.44 -2.37 -4.42
C ALA A 24 -7.06 -3.83 -4.08
N GLU A 25 -7.14 -4.73 -5.07
CA GLU A 25 -6.78 -6.14 -4.88
C GLU A 25 -5.29 -6.32 -4.57
N ALA A 26 -4.40 -5.60 -5.27
CA ALA A 26 -2.97 -5.63 -4.96
C ALA A 26 -2.67 -5.17 -3.52
N GLY A 27 -3.40 -4.14 -3.04
CA GLY A 27 -3.35 -3.69 -1.65
C GLY A 27 -3.78 -4.77 -0.66
N ALA A 28 -4.89 -5.45 -0.92
CA ALA A 28 -5.38 -6.54 -0.07
C ALA A 28 -4.40 -7.73 -0.02
N LEU A 29 -3.83 -8.11 -1.16
CA LEU A 29 -2.82 -9.16 -1.24
C LEU A 29 -1.55 -8.81 -0.45
N ALA A 30 -1.09 -7.56 -0.52
CA ALA A 30 0.02 -7.08 0.28
C ALA A 30 -0.29 -7.09 1.78
N ALA A 31 -1.50 -6.66 2.17
CA ALA A 31 -1.96 -6.67 3.56
C ALA A 31 -1.95 -8.08 4.15
N SER A 32 -2.34 -9.09 3.37
CA SER A 32 -2.34 -10.49 3.81
C SER A 32 -0.95 -11.00 4.22
N ARG A 33 0.12 -10.42 3.66
CA ARG A 33 1.52 -10.74 3.95
C ARG A 33 2.01 -10.08 5.24
N ALA A 34 1.43 -8.95 5.63
CA ALA A 34 1.81 -8.22 6.83
C ALA A 34 1.36 -9.00 8.08
N LYS A 35 2.27 -9.08 9.07
CA LYS A 35 1.99 -9.64 10.40
C LYS A 35 2.43 -8.61 11.45
N PRO A 36 1.75 -7.45 11.52
CA PRO A 36 2.12 -6.40 12.45
C PRO A 36 1.90 -6.88 13.88
N MET A 37 2.82 -6.49 14.75
CA MET A 37 2.70 -6.65 16.19
C MET A 37 2.08 -5.38 16.77
N ASP A 38 1.43 -5.52 17.91
CA ASP A 38 0.97 -4.38 18.68
C ASP A 38 2.17 -3.57 19.20
N ASN A 39 2.07 -2.24 19.13
CA ASN A 39 3.12 -1.35 19.62
C ASN A 39 2.52 -0.07 20.23
N THR A 40 3.30 0.60 21.09
CA THR A 40 2.81 1.76 21.86
C THR A 40 2.36 2.94 20.99
N ASP A 41 2.93 3.09 19.79
CA ASP A 41 2.66 4.24 18.92
C ASP A 41 1.37 4.07 18.10
N LEU A 42 1.15 2.86 17.56
CA LEU A 42 0.10 2.56 16.58
C LEU A 42 -0.40 1.13 16.79
N ASP A 43 -1.68 0.99 17.10
CA ASP A 43 -2.26 -0.32 17.38
C ASP A 43 -2.24 -1.26 16.16
N VAL A 44 -2.42 -2.55 16.46
CA VAL A 44 -2.40 -3.61 15.45
C VAL A 44 -3.51 -3.49 14.39
N TYR A 45 -4.65 -2.85 14.69
CA TYR A 45 -5.74 -2.66 13.73
C TYR A 45 -5.38 -1.58 12.73
N TRP A 46 -4.94 -0.42 13.21
CA TRP A 46 -4.42 0.66 12.36
C TRP A 46 -3.33 0.16 11.43
N ARG A 47 -2.38 -0.63 11.96
CA ARG A 47 -1.28 -1.21 11.17
C ARG A 47 -1.73 -2.20 10.10
N LYS A 48 -2.87 -2.87 10.27
CA LYS A 48 -3.45 -3.74 9.24
C LYS A 48 -4.16 -2.93 8.17
N GLU A 49 -4.88 -1.88 8.57
CA GLU A 49 -5.66 -1.03 7.67
C GLU A 49 -4.78 -0.14 6.78
N VAL A 50 -3.60 0.27 7.25
CA VAL A 50 -2.73 1.21 6.52
C VAL A 50 -2.00 0.58 5.32
N VAL A 51 -1.79 -0.75 5.33
CA VAL A 51 -1.06 -1.45 4.25
C VAL A 51 -1.72 -1.29 2.88
N PRO A 52 -3.02 -1.62 2.70
CA PRO A 52 -3.67 -1.47 1.39
C PRO A 52 -3.70 0.00 0.92
N ASP A 53 -3.82 0.96 1.84
CA ASP A 53 -3.82 2.38 1.49
C ASP A 53 -2.48 2.83 0.89
N PHE A 54 -1.36 2.52 1.54
CA PHE A 54 -0.04 2.94 1.08
C PHE A 54 0.38 2.24 -0.22
N VAL A 55 0.04 0.94 -0.36
CA VAL A 55 0.21 0.23 -1.64
C VAL A 55 -0.64 0.91 -2.71
N GLY A 56 -1.88 1.26 -2.38
CA GLY A 56 -2.78 1.97 -3.27
C GLY A 56 -2.26 3.34 -3.69
N TYR A 57 -1.65 4.11 -2.79
CA TYR A 57 -1.09 5.41 -3.12
C TYR A 57 0.09 5.28 -4.09
N ALA A 58 1.00 4.34 -3.83
CA ALA A 58 2.15 4.10 -4.69
C ALA A 58 1.73 3.63 -6.09
N LEU A 59 0.76 2.72 -6.19
CA LEU A 59 0.29 2.23 -7.49
C LEU A 59 -0.48 3.30 -8.29
N ARG A 60 -1.25 4.18 -7.63
CA ARG A 60 -1.91 5.31 -8.28
C ARG A 60 -0.89 6.32 -8.83
N GLU A 61 0.17 6.58 -8.09
CA GLU A 61 1.27 7.43 -8.58
C GLU A 61 1.98 6.80 -9.79
N ILE A 62 2.29 5.49 -9.74
CA ILE A 62 2.87 4.76 -10.88
C ILE A 62 1.94 4.76 -12.10
N ARG A 63 0.63 4.70 -11.87
CA ARG A 63 -0.39 4.84 -12.93
C ARG A 63 -0.40 6.23 -13.56
N GLY A 64 0.09 7.25 -12.86
CA GLY A 64 0.17 8.64 -13.31
C GLY A 64 -0.81 9.60 -12.64
N ASP A 65 -1.49 9.19 -11.55
CA ASP A 65 -2.37 10.07 -10.79
C ASP A 65 -1.56 11.16 -10.07
N ASP A 66 -2.08 12.38 -9.98
CA ASP A 66 -1.47 13.43 -9.15
C ASP A 66 -1.68 13.14 -7.65
N MET A 67 -0.65 12.60 -7.02
CA MET A 67 -0.67 12.20 -5.61
C MET A 67 -0.06 13.25 -4.67
N ARG A 68 0.33 14.44 -5.15
CA ARG A 68 1.05 15.44 -4.33
C ARG A 68 0.27 15.89 -3.10
N ALA A 69 -1.01 16.20 -3.27
CA ALA A 69 -1.87 16.59 -2.14
C ALA A 69 -2.01 15.45 -1.10
N MET A 70 -2.14 14.21 -1.57
CA MET A 70 -2.21 13.03 -0.71
C MET A 70 -0.90 12.82 0.06
N ARG A 71 0.25 12.90 -0.63
CA ARG A 71 1.58 12.79 -0.01
C ARG A 71 1.83 13.88 1.02
N LEU A 72 1.39 15.11 0.75
CA LEU A 72 1.51 16.20 1.71
C LEU A 72 0.67 15.95 2.97
N ARG A 73 -0.55 15.45 2.80
CA ARG A 73 -1.45 15.11 3.92
C ARG A 73 -0.92 13.98 4.79
N ILE A 74 -0.42 12.90 4.18
CA ILE A 74 -0.07 11.66 4.89
C ILE A 74 1.40 11.63 5.32
N ALA A 75 2.32 12.03 4.44
CA ALA A 75 3.76 11.94 4.67
C ALA A 75 4.44 13.30 4.92
N ARG A 76 3.70 14.41 4.79
CA ARG A 76 4.25 15.78 4.86
C ARG A 76 5.40 16.02 3.88
N GLN A 77 5.33 15.37 2.72
CA GLN A 77 6.32 15.45 1.65
C GLN A 77 5.63 15.81 0.32
N ALA A 78 6.19 16.78 -0.40
CA ALA A 78 5.87 17.04 -1.80
C ALA A 78 7.11 16.64 -2.61
N LEU A 79 6.99 15.64 -3.48
CA LEU A 79 8.01 15.37 -4.49
C LEU A 79 7.67 16.15 -5.76
#